data_AF-A0A351Z4B2-F1
#
_entry.id   AF-A0A351Z4B2-F1
#
_cell.length_a   1.000
_cell.length_b   1.000
_cell.length_c   1.000
_cell.angle_alpha   90.00
_cell.angle_beta   90.00
_cell.angle_gamma   90.00
#
_symmetry.space_group_name_H-M   'P 1'
#
loop_
_entity.id
_entity.type
_entity.pdbx_description
1 polymer ?
#
loop_
_entity_poly.entity_id
_entity_poly.type
_entity_poly.pdbx_seq_one_letter_code
_entity_poly.pdbx_strand_id
1 'polypeptide(L)'
;MSLNDALQAYQYADKPLPIVGRGAWIPPTEQPTSLLTKNGNFSPSYSFMTQAAEVEVGTETGRVEVIKIVTAHDCGQPINPMLVEGQLEGSIMGGMGQALYEDSSCIDGQQYNPPLPVHFDDLPRISTGK
;
A
#
# COMPACT_ATOMS: atom_id res chain seq x y z
N MET A 1 37.86 5.03 -1.80
CA MET A 1 37.84 4.05 -2.89
C MET A 1 36.48 4.14 -3.54
N SER A 2 36.44 4.63 -4.78
CA SER A 2 35.20 4.70 -5.56
C SER A 2 34.82 3.31 -6.09
N LEU A 3 33.58 3.15 -6.56
CA LEU A 3 33.17 1.93 -7.26
C LEU A 3 34.06 1.66 -8.47
N ASN A 4 34.45 2.71 -9.20
CA ASN A 4 35.33 2.60 -10.36
C ASN A 4 36.72 2.10 -9.97
N ASP A 5 37.30 2.59 -8.88
CA ASP A 5 38.61 2.11 -8.40
C ASP A 5 38.55 0.63 -8.01
N ALA A 6 37.44 0.19 -7.40
CA ALA A 6 37.24 -1.20 -7.00
C ALA A 6 37.02 -2.14 -8.20
N LEU A 7 36.26 -1.70 -9.20
CA LEU A 7 36.05 -2.44 -10.45
C LEU A 7 37.35 -2.56 -11.25
N GLN A 8 38.09 -1.46 -11.36
CA GLN A 8 39.36 -1.40 -12.06
C GLN A 8 40.42 -2.28 -11.38
N ALA A 9 40.49 -2.25 -10.03
CA ALA A 9 41.36 -3.15 -9.27
C ALA A 9 40.98 -4.63 -9.45
N TYR A 10 39.69 -4.96 -9.57
CA TYR A 10 39.24 -6.32 -9.82
C TYR A 10 39.61 -6.81 -11.23
N GLN A 11 39.41 -5.96 -12.24
CA GLN A 11 39.76 -6.26 -13.63
C GLN A 11 41.27 -6.49 -13.81
N TYR A 12 42.11 -5.69 -13.14
CA TYR A 12 43.57 -5.87 -13.17
C TYR A 12 44.07 -7.01 -12.28
N ALA A 13 43.21 -7.67 -11.50
CA ALA A 13 43.59 -8.80 -10.66
C ALA A 13 43.56 -10.16 -11.39
N ASP A 14 43.31 -10.19 -12.71
CA ASP A 14 43.26 -11.39 -13.57
C ASP A 14 42.44 -12.55 -12.97
N LYS A 15 41.33 -12.23 -12.29
CA LYS A 15 40.44 -13.24 -11.70
C LYS A 15 39.46 -13.78 -12.76
N PRO A 16 39.30 -15.11 -12.89
CA PRO A 16 38.47 -15.72 -13.94
C PRO A 16 36.96 -15.66 -13.69
N LEU A 17 36.51 -15.07 -12.58
CA LEU A 17 35.11 -15.04 -12.17
C LEU A 17 34.54 -13.61 -12.31
N PRO A 18 33.23 -13.44 -12.54
CA PRO A 18 32.58 -12.13 -12.49
C PRO A 18 32.37 -11.66 -11.04
N ILE A 19 32.23 -10.34 -10.83
CA ILE A 19 31.80 -9.76 -9.55
C ILE A 19 30.31 -10.08 -9.38
N VAL A 20 29.98 -10.93 -8.42
CA VAL A 20 28.60 -11.33 -8.12
C VAL A 20 28.30 -11.02 -6.66
N GLY A 21 27.26 -10.23 -6.43
CA GLY A 21 26.64 -10.05 -5.12
C GLY A 21 25.40 -10.92 -4.98
N ARG A 22 25.25 -11.60 -3.84
CA ARG A 22 24.00 -12.26 -3.43
C ARG A 22 23.63 -11.83 -2.03
N GLY A 23 22.37 -11.48 -1.82
CA GLY A 23 21.82 -11.13 -0.53
C GLY A 23 20.52 -11.88 -0.30
N ALA A 24 20.27 -12.26 0.95
CA ALA A 24 18.99 -12.75 1.42
C ALA A 24 18.74 -12.12 2.78
N TRP A 25 17.48 -11.81 3.08
CA TRP A 25 17.09 -11.30 4.38
C TRP A 25 15.86 -12.06 4.86
N ILE A 26 15.89 -12.45 6.12
CA ILE A 26 14.79 -13.11 6.84
C ILE A 26 14.61 -12.32 8.13
N PRO A 27 13.38 -11.90 8.47
CA PRO A 27 13.14 -11.19 9.72
C PRO A 27 13.56 -12.07 10.91
N PRO A 28 14.30 -11.54 11.89
CA PRO A 28 14.67 -12.30 13.08
C PRO A 28 13.40 -12.65 13.86
N THR A 29 13.20 -13.95 14.14
CA THR A 29 12.08 -14.45 14.92
C THR A 29 12.58 -15.37 16.02
N GLU A 30 12.13 -15.12 17.25
CA GLU A 30 12.49 -15.92 18.43
C GLU A 30 11.54 -17.10 18.63
N GLN A 31 10.26 -16.96 18.23
CA GLN A 31 9.24 -17.98 18.43
C GLN A 31 8.48 -18.24 17.13
N PRO A 32 8.23 -19.51 16.78
CA PRO A 32 7.41 -19.84 15.62
C PRO A 32 5.98 -19.37 15.86
N THR A 33 5.52 -18.48 15.00
CA THR A 33 4.14 -18.00 15.06
C THR A 33 3.23 -19.03 14.44
N SER A 34 2.41 -19.68 15.26
CA SER A 34 1.47 -20.71 14.81
C SER A 34 0.04 -20.23 14.99
N LEU A 35 -0.75 -20.33 13.92
CA LEU A 35 -2.20 -20.04 13.96
C LEU A 35 -2.95 -20.99 14.89
N LEU A 36 -2.38 -22.16 15.21
CA LEU A 36 -3.00 -23.14 16.11
C LEU A 36 -2.92 -22.70 17.59
N THR A 37 -1.77 -22.18 18.02
CA THR A 37 -1.57 -21.75 19.41
C THR A 37 -1.99 -20.30 19.64
N LYS A 38 -2.24 -19.52 18.57
CA LYS A 38 -2.59 -18.08 18.60
C LYS A 38 -1.62 -17.21 19.40
N ASN A 39 -0.41 -17.73 19.63
CA ASN A 39 0.66 -17.07 20.38
C ASN A 39 1.84 -16.80 19.45
N GLY A 40 2.56 -15.72 19.72
CA GLY A 40 3.75 -15.31 18.98
C GLY A 40 3.59 -13.94 18.31
N ASN A 41 4.71 -13.43 17.78
CA ASN A 41 4.72 -12.18 17.02
C ASN A 41 4.53 -12.48 15.53
N PHE A 42 3.41 -12.04 14.95
CA PHE A 42 3.07 -12.32 13.54
C PHE A 42 3.82 -11.44 12.55
N SER A 43 4.31 -10.28 12.99
CA SER A 43 5.02 -9.36 12.12
C SER A 43 6.25 -8.78 12.83
N PRO A 44 7.42 -8.68 12.16
CA PRO A 44 8.58 -8.02 12.74
C PRO A 44 8.35 -6.52 13.01
N SER A 45 7.36 -5.91 12.34
CA SER A 45 7.01 -4.50 12.48
C SER A 45 5.53 -4.29 12.19
N TYR A 46 4.92 -3.32 12.87
CA TYR A 46 3.53 -2.92 12.65
C TYR A 46 3.49 -1.47 12.20
N SER A 47 2.71 -1.18 11.17
CA SER A 47 2.39 0.19 10.76
C SER A 47 1.05 0.61 11.34
N PHE A 48 0.86 1.91 11.54
CA PHE A 48 -0.38 2.49 12.05
C PHE A 48 -0.90 3.54 11.08
N MET A 49 -2.22 3.62 10.92
CA MET A 49 -2.86 4.61 10.08
C MET A 49 -4.11 5.16 10.77
N THR A 50 -4.44 6.41 10.49
CA THR A 50 -5.75 6.99 10.82
C THR A 50 -6.24 7.81 9.64
N GLN A 51 -7.52 7.65 9.31
CA GLN A 51 -8.18 8.36 8.22
C GLN A 51 -9.46 9.03 8.73
N ALA A 52 -9.76 10.21 8.21
CA ALA A 52 -11.00 10.93 8.44
C ALA A 52 -11.57 11.39 7.11
N ALA A 53 -12.88 11.22 6.92
CA ALA A 53 -13.60 11.63 5.72
C ALA A 53 -14.70 12.62 6.09
N GLU A 54 -14.78 13.72 5.34
CA GLU A 54 -15.89 14.66 5.34
C GLU A 54 -16.77 14.33 4.12
N VAL A 55 -18.07 14.10 4.36
CA VAL A 55 -19.02 13.67 3.34
C VAL A 55 -20.32 14.47 3.43
N GLU A 56 -20.96 14.68 2.30
CA GLU A 56 -22.31 15.22 2.20
C GLU A 56 -23.26 14.12 1.69
N VAL A 57 -24.46 14.05 2.27
CA VAL A 57 -25.43 13.00 1.92
C VAL A 57 -26.77 13.64 1.54
N GLY A 58 -27.20 13.40 0.31
CA GLY A 58 -28.54 13.77 -0.13
C GLY A 58 -29.59 12.90 0.56
N THR A 59 -30.36 13.47 1.49
CA THR A 59 -31.32 12.70 2.32
C THR A 59 -32.47 12.07 1.53
N GLU A 60 -32.78 12.61 0.35
CA GLU A 60 -33.83 12.08 -0.52
C GLU A 60 -33.34 10.97 -1.46
N THR A 61 -32.09 11.05 -1.93
CA THR A 61 -31.53 10.14 -2.95
C THR A 61 -30.60 9.08 -2.35
N GLY A 62 -30.08 9.31 -1.15
CA GLY A 62 -29.02 8.52 -0.55
C GLY A 62 -27.64 8.71 -1.22
N ARG A 63 -27.50 9.63 -2.17
CA ARG A 63 -26.21 9.89 -2.83
C ARG A 63 -25.24 10.49 -1.80
N VAL A 64 -24.06 9.90 -1.72
CA VAL A 64 -22.95 10.35 -0.87
C VAL A 64 -21.91 11.03 -1.75
N GLU A 65 -21.53 12.25 -1.40
CA GLU A 65 -20.42 12.98 -2.00
C GLU A 65 -19.29 13.08 -0.96
N VAL A 66 -18.08 12.69 -1.35
CA VAL A 66 -16.90 12.79 -0.48
C VAL A 66 -16.23 14.13 -0.73
N ILE A 67 -16.31 15.03 0.23
CA ILE A 67 -15.78 16.40 0.12
C ILE A 67 -14.26 16.38 0.31
N LYS A 68 -13.79 15.67 1.34
CA LYS A 68 -12.38 15.64 1.72
C LYS A 68 -12.02 14.38 2.50
N ILE A 69 -10.83 13.86 2.23
CA ILE A 69 -10.22 12.81 3.06
C ILE A 69 -8.86 13.28 3.57
N VAL A 70 -8.61 13.06 4.86
CA VAL A 70 -7.31 13.28 5.51
C VAL A 70 -6.79 11.95 6.02
N THR A 71 -5.51 11.67 5.74
CA THR A 71 -4.83 10.46 6.23
C THR A 71 -3.53 10.80 6.93
N ALA A 72 -3.25 10.10 8.03
CA ALA A 72 -1.97 10.09 8.72
C ALA A 72 -1.50 8.64 8.81
N HIS A 73 -0.28 8.36 8.35
CA HIS A 73 0.28 7.01 8.29
C HIS A 73 1.68 6.98 8.91
N ASP A 74 1.86 6.13 9.91
CA ASP A 74 3.16 5.76 10.45
C ASP A 74 3.75 4.61 9.61
N CYS A 75 4.63 4.99 8.68
CA CYS A 75 5.39 4.05 7.84
C CYS A 75 6.85 3.92 8.27
N GLY A 76 7.22 4.41 9.46
CA GLY A 76 8.61 4.59 9.84
C GLY A 76 9.30 5.65 8.96
N GLN A 77 10.47 5.33 8.41
CA GLN A 77 11.21 6.25 7.55
C GLN A 77 10.89 6.02 6.07
N PRO A 78 10.29 7.01 5.37
CA PRO A 78 10.01 6.86 3.95
C PRO A 78 11.31 6.77 3.14
N ILE A 79 11.50 5.64 2.43
CA ILE A 79 12.62 5.50 1.47
C ILE A 79 12.40 6.45 0.27
N ASN A 80 11.16 6.54 -0.20
CA ASN A 80 10.74 7.46 -1.24
C ASN A 80 9.39 8.08 -0.84
N PRO A 81 9.37 9.33 -0.34
CA PRO A 81 8.15 10.00 0.11
C PRO A 81 7.05 10.08 -0.96
N MET A 82 7.41 10.34 -2.22
CA MET A 82 6.45 10.46 -3.33
C MET A 82 5.72 9.14 -3.59
N LEU A 83 6.43 8.00 -3.50
CA LEU A 83 5.79 6.69 -3.67
C LEU A 83 4.88 6.34 -2.49
N VAL A 84 5.25 6.77 -1.27
CA VAL A 84 4.39 6.60 -0.10
C VAL A 84 3.11 7.42 -0.25
N GLU A 85 3.21 8.68 -0.68
CA GLU A 85 2.04 9.53 -0.97
C GLU A 85 1.14 8.88 -2.03
N GLY A 86 1.68 8.41 -3.15
CA GLY A 86 0.89 7.73 -4.18
C GLY A 86 0.22 6.43 -3.72
N GLN A 87 0.85 5.67 -2.82
CA GLN A 87 0.23 4.49 -2.20
C GLN A 87 -0.94 4.88 -1.28
N LEU A 88 -0.81 5.97 -0.53
CA LEU A 88 -1.89 6.48 0.32
C LEU A 88 -3.08 6.93 -0.53
N GLU A 89 -2.84 7.68 -1.61
CA GLU A 89 -3.88 8.11 -2.56
C GLU A 89 -4.58 6.91 -3.20
N GLY A 90 -3.83 5.92 -3.68
CA GLY A 90 -4.39 4.69 -4.26
C GLY A 90 -5.21 3.89 -3.25
N SER A 91 -4.76 3.79 -2.00
CA SER A 91 -5.50 3.11 -0.94
C SER A 91 -6.80 3.84 -0.59
N ILE A 92 -6.79 5.17 -0.55
CA ILE A 92 -8.00 5.97 -0.32
C ILE A 92 -9.00 5.75 -1.44
N MET A 93 -8.54 5.78 -2.69
CA MET A 93 -9.40 5.56 -3.85
C MET A 93 -10.02 4.17 -3.84
N GLY A 94 -9.22 3.13 -3.57
CA GLY A 94 -9.71 1.75 -3.47
C GLY A 94 -10.73 1.57 -2.33
N GLY A 95 -10.45 2.12 -1.15
CA GLY A 95 -11.37 2.06 -0.01
C GLY A 95 -12.69 2.80 -0.27
N MET A 96 -12.64 3.97 -0.91
CA MET A 96 -13.83 4.72 -1.30
C MET A 96 -14.63 3.98 -2.38
N GLY A 97 -13.96 3.43 -3.39
CA GLY A 97 -14.54 2.54 -4.40
C GLY A 97 -15.34 1.42 -3.75
N GLN A 98 -14.68 0.68 -2.85
CA GLN A 98 -15.29 -0.42 -2.12
C GLN A 98 -16.49 0.01 -1.26
N ALA A 99 -16.43 1.18 -0.61
CA ALA A 99 -17.47 1.62 0.30
C ALA A 99 -18.72 2.18 -0.41
N LEU A 100 -18.55 2.81 -1.57
CA LEU A 100 -19.63 3.58 -2.21
C LEU A 100 -20.10 3.01 -3.55
N TYR A 101 -19.25 2.27 -4.27
CA TYR A 101 -19.50 1.95 -5.68
C TYR A 101 -19.40 0.46 -6.00
N GLU A 102 -18.52 -0.29 -5.34
CA GLU A 102 -18.37 -1.71 -5.60
C GLU A 102 -19.55 -2.49 -5.02
N ASP A 103 -20.42 -2.97 -5.91
CA ASP A 103 -21.40 -4.00 -5.61
C ASP A 103 -21.07 -5.27 -6.39
N SER A 104 -21.15 -6.40 -5.69
CA SER A 104 -20.89 -7.73 -6.23
C SER A 104 -22.07 -8.62 -5.90
N SER A 105 -23.18 -8.40 -6.60
CA SER A 105 -24.39 -9.19 -6.44
C SER A 105 -24.30 -10.51 -7.22
N CYS A 106 -24.88 -11.55 -6.64
CA CYS A 106 -24.92 -12.87 -7.24
C CYS A 106 -26.38 -13.33 -7.33
N ILE A 107 -26.81 -13.69 -8.53
CA ILE A 107 -28.17 -14.14 -8.83
C ILE A 107 -28.08 -15.57 -9.35
N ASP A 108 -28.70 -16.52 -8.65
CA ASP A 108 -28.70 -17.95 -8.98
C ASP A 108 -27.28 -18.55 -9.16
N GLY A 109 -26.32 -18.09 -8.35
CA GLY A 109 -24.93 -18.55 -8.41
C GLY A 109 -24.10 -17.92 -9.54
N GLN A 110 -24.67 -16.98 -10.29
CA GLN A 110 -23.96 -16.21 -11.31
C GLN A 110 -23.66 -14.80 -10.81
N GLN A 111 -22.42 -14.37 -11.00
CA GLN A 111 -22.02 -12.99 -10.71
C GLN A 111 -22.77 -12.05 -11.65
N TYR A 112 -23.54 -11.14 -11.06
CA TYR A 112 -24.13 -10.03 -11.78
C TYR A 112 -23.08 -8.95 -11.94
N ASN A 113 -22.76 -8.56 -13.18
CA ASN A 113 -21.73 -7.57 -13.47
C ASN A 113 -22.37 -6.30 -14.07
N PRO A 114 -22.81 -5.34 -13.24
CA PRO A 114 -23.28 -4.06 -13.73
C PRO A 114 -22.11 -3.22 -14.31
N PRO A 115 -22.39 -2.25 -15.20
CA PRO A 115 -21.39 -1.29 -15.64
C PRO A 115 -20.90 -0.44 -14.46
N LEU A 116 -19.62 -0.06 -14.49
CA LEU A 116 -19.00 0.74 -13.42
C LEU A 116 -19.67 2.13 -13.30
N PRO A 117 -20.18 2.52 -12.12
CA PRO A 117 -20.85 3.79 -11.90
C PRO A 117 -19.92 4.96 -11.50
N VAL A 118 -18.60 4.77 -11.53
CA VAL A 118 -17.61 5.77 -11.07
C VAL A 118 -17.30 6.82 -12.14
N HIS A 119 -17.42 8.10 -11.78
CA HIS A 119 -17.03 9.23 -12.61
C HIS A 119 -15.84 10.00 -11.99
N PHE A 120 -14.99 10.59 -12.84
CA PHE A 120 -13.84 11.38 -12.39
C PHE A 120 -14.22 12.61 -11.56
N ASP A 121 -15.43 13.15 -11.77
CA ASP A 121 -15.93 14.30 -11.03
C ASP A 121 -16.29 13.97 -9.57
N ASP A 122 -16.46 12.68 -9.24
CA ASP A 122 -16.77 12.24 -7.88
C ASP A 122 -15.50 12.07 -7.00
N LEU A 123 -14.31 12.44 -7.51
CA LEU A 123 -13.05 12.27 -6.81
C LEU A 123 -12.86 13.32 -5.70
N PRO A 124 -12.62 12.91 -4.45
CA PRO A 124 -12.43 13.84 -3.34
C PRO A 124 -11.09 14.55 -3.42
N ARG A 125 -10.99 15.68 -2.70
CA ARG A 125 -9.69 16.27 -2.40
C ARG A 125 -8.99 15.41 -1.34
N ILE A 126 -7.85 14.85 -1.71
CA ILE A 126 -7.00 14.06 -0.81
C ILE A 126 -5.94 14.96 -0.20
N SER A 127 -5.80 14.92 1.13
CA SER A 127 -4.70 15.57 1.84
C SER A 127 -3.97 14.53 2.68
N THR A 128 -2.71 14.28 2.35
CA THR A 128 -1.79 13.51 3.20
C THR A 128 -1.19 14.44 4.24
N GLY A 129 -1.24 14.07 5.53
CA GLY A 129 -0.66 14.87 6.61
C GLY A 129 0.87 14.94 6.49
N LYS A 130 1.41 16.16 6.50
CA LYS A 130 2.80 16.45 6.86
C LYS A 130 2.84 17.00 8.28
#